data_AF-A0A8H5LPS3-F1
#
_entry.id   AF-A0A8H5LPS3-F1
#
_cell.length_a   1.000
_cell.length_b   1.000
_cell.length_c   1.000
_cell.angle_alpha   90.00
_cell.angle_beta   90.00
_cell.angle_gamma   90.00
#
_symmetry.space_group_name_H-M   'P 1'
#
loop_
_entity.id
_entity.type
_entity.pdbx_description
1 polymer ?
#
loop_
_entity_poly.entity_id
_entity_poly.type
_entity_poly.pdbx_seq_one_letter_code
_entity_poly.pdbx_strand_id
1 'polypeptide(L)'
;MQTTPGWMKNSRTMNGGSLKSNMLTPYRIGIEEFDEQQWAFHCYGGSVSQQDAFVNAFPNKEVYFTECAGMIGSDWWSNIKWYTDNIFISSLEHSSSTSLMWNITLDGNGQPTLPGTNSCGGSGCRLVTSLLREQ
;
A
#
# COMPACT_ATOMS: atom_id res chain seq x y z
N MET A 1 -2.34 -4.86 -18.79
CA MET A 1 -2.58 -4.25 -17.46
C MET A 1 -1.40 -3.40 -17.01
N GLN A 2 -1.45 -2.12 -17.35
CA GLN A 2 -0.54 -1.09 -16.84
C GLN A 2 -1.31 -0.28 -15.80
N THR A 3 -1.16 -0.63 -14.52
CA THR A 3 -1.77 0.12 -13.42
C THR A 3 -1.00 1.44 -13.26
N THR A 4 -1.66 2.58 -13.36
CA THR A 4 -1.03 3.84 -12.93
C THR A 4 -1.09 3.90 -11.41
N PRO A 5 0.03 4.21 -10.72
CA PRO A 5 0.01 4.29 -9.26
C PRO A 5 -0.97 5.38 -8.80
N GLY A 6 -2.00 5.00 -8.04
CA GLY A 6 -2.77 5.90 -7.19
C GLY A 6 -1.96 6.11 -5.92
N TRP A 7 -1.09 7.11 -5.90
CA TRP A 7 0.09 7.13 -5.03
C TRP A 7 -0.19 6.91 -3.51
N MET A 8 0.77 6.34 -2.78
CA MET A 8 1.08 6.64 -1.36
C MET A 8 2.53 6.18 -1.03
N LYS A 9 3.50 6.48 -1.90
CA LYS A 9 4.96 6.32 -1.66
C LYS A 9 5.71 7.32 -2.54
N ASN A 10 6.75 7.98 -2.01
CA ASN A 10 7.41 9.10 -2.66
C ASN A 10 8.87 8.85 -3.09
N SER A 11 9.48 7.71 -2.73
CA SER A 11 10.90 7.43 -3.01
C SER A 11 11.28 5.95 -2.86
N ARG A 12 12.59 5.63 -2.87
CA ARG A 12 13.14 4.30 -2.52
C ARG A 12 12.89 3.92 -1.05
N THR A 13 12.37 4.82 -0.22
CA THR A 13 11.95 4.55 1.16
C THR A 13 10.42 4.37 1.24
N MET A 14 9.92 3.72 2.28
CA MET A 14 8.48 3.55 2.52
C MET A 14 7.86 4.79 3.16
N ASN A 15 8.19 5.97 2.64
CA ASN A 15 7.60 7.23 3.06
C ASN A 15 6.59 7.67 1.99
N GLY A 16 5.34 7.93 2.39
CA GLY A 16 4.29 8.49 1.53
C GLY A 16 4.13 10.01 1.69
N GLY A 17 2.96 10.51 1.32
CA GLY A 17 2.56 11.91 1.51
C GLY A 17 1.07 12.12 1.17
N SER A 18 0.62 13.38 1.08
CA SER A 18 -0.77 13.72 0.74
C SER A 18 -1.09 13.69 -0.77
N LEU A 19 -2.26 13.16 -1.14
CA LEU A 19 -2.81 13.21 -2.51
C LEU A 19 -2.64 14.61 -3.13
N LYS A 20 -2.08 14.66 -4.34
CA LYS A 20 -1.91 15.89 -5.12
C LYS A 20 -2.92 15.93 -6.27
N SER A 21 -3.45 17.11 -6.58
CA SER A 21 -4.50 17.29 -7.61
C SER A 21 -4.09 16.81 -9.00
N ASN A 22 -2.82 16.94 -9.36
CA ASN A 22 -2.29 16.48 -10.64
C ASN A 22 -2.23 14.95 -10.77
N MET A 23 -2.44 14.20 -9.68
CA MET A 23 -2.52 12.73 -9.72
C MET A 23 -3.89 12.23 -10.17
N LEU A 24 -4.91 13.08 -10.12
CA LEU A 24 -6.24 12.81 -10.71
C LEU A 24 -6.29 13.14 -12.20
N THR A 25 -5.19 13.62 -12.79
CA THR A 25 -5.14 13.92 -14.22
C THR A 25 -4.55 12.71 -14.96
N PRO A 26 -5.31 12.04 -15.85
CA PRO A 26 -4.78 10.94 -16.64
C PRO A 26 -3.63 11.44 -17.52
N TYR A 27 -2.54 10.67 -17.58
CA TYR A 27 -1.50 10.88 -18.59
C TYR A 27 -2.09 10.51 -19.96
N ARG A 28 -2.59 11.51 -20.72
CA ARG A 28 -2.97 11.30 -22.12
C ARG A 28 -1.69 11.22 -22.96
N ILE A 29 -1.17 10.02 -23.17
CA ILE A 29 -0.21 9.77 -24.26
C ILE A 29 -1.04 9.37 -25.48
N GLY A 30 -1.18 10.29 -26.44
CA GLY A 30 -1.54 10.05 -27.85
C GLY A 30 -2.75 9.14 -28.17
N ILE A 31 -3.83 9.76 -28.68
CA ILE A 31 -4.90 9.21 -29.54
C ILE A 31 -5.70 7.95 -29.15
N GLU A 32 -5.37 7.19 -28.11
CA GLU A 32 -6.28 6.18 -27.55
C GLU A 32 -6.33 6.30 -26.02
N GLU A 33 -7.54 6.47 -25.48
CA GLU A 33 -7.80 6.32 -24.05
C GLU A 33 -7.70 4.83 -23.74
N PHE A 34 -6.57 4.41 -23.17
CA PHE A 34 -6.41 3.02 -22.72
C PHE A 34 -7.50 2.72 -21.70
N ASP A 35 -8.51 1.94 -22.13
CA ASP A 35 -9.67 1.62 -21.30
C ASP A 35 -9.32 0.68 -20.13
N GLU A 36 -8.05 0.25 -20.02
CA GLU A 36 -7.51 -0.62 -18.95
C GLU A 36 -6.85 0.13 -17.78
N GLN A 37 -7.13 1.43 -17.59
CA GLN A 37 -6.52 2.18 -16.48
C GLN A 37 -7.07 1.72 -15.13
N GLN A 38 -6.20 1.23 -14.24
CA GLN A 38 -6.53 0.86 -12.86
C GLN A 38 -5.62 1.63 -11.90
N TRP A 39 -6.09 1.84 -10.67
CA TRP A 39 -5.37 2.60 -9.65
C TRP A 39 -4.95 1.69 -8.49
N ALA A 40 -3.67 1.70 -8.15
CA ALA A 40 -3.12 0.92 -7.04
C ALA A 40 -2.58 1.83 -5.93
N PHE A 41 -2.95 1.57 -4.67
CA PHE A 41 -2.65 2.36 -3.48
C PHE A 41 -1.84 1.60 -2.43
N HIS A 42 -0.98 2.32 -1.73
CA HIS A 42 -0.17 1.81 -0.60
C HIS A 42 -0.58 2.51 0.71
N CYS A 43 -0.09 2.13 1.91
CA CYS A 43 -0.45 2.85 3.17
C CYS A 43 0.52 3.95 3.62
N TYR A 44 1.61 4.21 2.92
CA TYR A 44 2.76 4.88 3.56
C TYR A 44 2.61 6.39 3.79
N GLY A 45 1.47 6.97 3.44
CA GLY A 45 1.12 8.32 3.84
C GLY A 45 -0.17 8.79 3.19
N GLY A 46 -0.96 9.58 3.90
CA GLY A 46 -2.33 9.88 3.51
C GLY A 46 -3.33 9.01 4.27
N SER A 47 -4.55 8.91 3.72
CA SER A 47 -5.64 8.11 4.29
C SER A 47 -6.21 7.20 3.21
N VAL A 48 -6.67 6.02 3.59
CA VAL A 48 -7.32 5.05 2.70
C VAL A 48 -8.56 5.64 2.01
N SER A 49 -9.23 6.59 2.65
CA SER A 49 -10.36 7.35 2.07
C SER A 49 -10.00 8.19 0.84
N GLN A 50 -8.71 8.43 0.57
CA GLN A 50 -8.29 9.15 -0.63
C GLN A 50 -8.56 8.36 -1.93
N GLN A 51 -8.86 7.05 -1.83
CA GLN A 51 -9.36 6.26 -2.95
C GLN A 51 -10.66 6.82 -3.53
N ASP A 52 -11.54 7.39 -2.68
CA ASP A 52 -12.83 7.95 -3.12
C ASP A 52 -12.67 9.03 -4.19
N ALA A 53 -11.59 9.82 -4.14
CA ALA A 53 -11.34 10.84 -5.14
C ALA A 53 -11.16 10.24 -6.55
N PHE A 54 -10.56 9.05 -6.64
CA PHE A 54 -10.34 8.34 -7.91
C PHE A 54 -11.60 7.61 -8.36
N VAL A 55 -12.32 6.99 -7.42
CA VAL A 55 -13.62 6.38 -7.71
C VAL A 55 -14.60 7.43 -8.24
N ASN A 56 -14.66 8.61 -7.61
CA ASN A 56 -15.54 9.71 -8.03
C ASN A 56 -15.13 10.31 -9.38
N ALA A 57 -13.81 10.45 -9.64
CA ALA A 57 -13.31 10.98 -10.91
C ALA A 57 -13.40 9.95 -12.05
N PHE A 58 -13.30 8.66 -11.74
CA PHE A 58 -13.22 7.56 -12.70
C PHE A 58 -14.12 6.38 -12.25
N PRO A 59 -15.46 6.54 -12.27
CA PRO A 59 -16.38 5.56 -11.68
C PRO A 59 -16.37 4.18 -12.36
N ASN A 60 -15.85 4.09 -13.58
CA ASN A 60 -15.76 2.83 -14.34
C ASN A 60 -14.38 2.18 -14.23
N LYS A 61 -13.49 2.69 -13.37
CA LYS A 61 -12.12 2.17 -13.20
C LYS A 61 -11.97 1.52 -11.83
N GLU A 62 -11.27 0.39 -11.81
CA GLU A 62 -11.04 -0.35 -10.57
C GLU A 62 -9.93 0.30 -9.73
N VAL A 63 -10.09 0.17 -8.42
CA VAL A 63 -9.13 0.60 -7.42
C VAL A 63 -8.65 -0.63 -6.64
N TYR A 64 -7.36 -0.68 -6.35
CA TYR A 64 -6.70 -1.77 -5.66
C TYR A 64 -5.81 -1.25 -4.54
N PHE A 65 -5.91 -1.82 -3.35
CA PHE A 65 -4.98 -1.59 -2.27
C PHE A 65 -3.97 -2.73 -2.28
N THR A 66 -2.73 -2.42 -2.60
CA THR A 66 -1.74 -3.43 -3.03
C THR A 66 -0.56 -3.57 -2.09
N GLU A 67 -0.35 -2.63 -1.17
CA GLU A 67 0.82 -2.72 -0.30
C GLU A 67 0.70 -1.91 1.00
N CYS A 68 0.99 -2.56 2.12
CA CYS A 68 1.38 -1.87 3.33
C CYS A 68 2.31 -2.75 4.16
N ALA A 69 3.19 -2.15 4.96
CA ALA A 69 4.08 -2.89 5.84
C ALA A 69 4.12 -2.26 7.22
N GLY A 70 4.19 -3.12 8.22
CA GLY A 70 4.46 -2.70 9.58
C GLY A 70 5.95 -2.43 9.81
N MET A 71 6.23 -1.77 10.93
CA MET A 71 7.60 -1.63 11.47
C MET A 71 7.74 -2.41 12.77
N ILE A 72 8.93 -2.94 13.02
CA ILE A 72 9.26 -3.53 14.32
C ILE A 72 9.36 -2.41 15.36
N GLY A 73 8.84 -2.65 16.58
CA GLY A 73 8.88 -1.70 17.69
C GLY A 73 7.55 -1.49 18.41
N SER A 74 6.42 -1.83 17.76
CA SER A 74 5.09 -1.81 18.37
C SER A 74 4.55 -3.21 18.71
N ASP A 75 3.59 -3.27 19.63
CA ASP A 75 2.87 -4.48 20.00
C ASP A 75 2.15 -5.12 18.80
N TRP A 76 2.30 -6.44 18.64
CA TRP A 76 1.76 -7.15 17.48
C TRP A 76 0.23 -7.13 17.44
N TRP A 77 -0.43 -7.35 18.58
CA TRP A 77 -1.89 -7.43 18.62
C TRP A 77 -2.55 -6.10 18.30
N SER A 78 -1.99 -5.01 18.83
CA SER A 78 -2.41 -3.64 18.52
C SER A 78 -2.26 -3.32 17.03
N ASN A 79 -1.16 -3.76 16.40
CA ASN A 79 -0.96 -3.60 14.96
C ASN A 79 -2.00 -4.37 14.14
N ILE A 80 -2.28 -5.64 14.47
CA ILE A 80 -3.25 -6.44 13.72
C ILE A 80 -4.64 -5.80 13.76
N LYS A 81 -5.09 -5.37 14.95
CA LYS A 81 -6.37 -4.62 15.06
C LYS A 81 -6.36 -3.38 14.18
N TRP A 82 -5.28 -2.60 14.25
CA TRP A 82 -5.17 -1.39 13.45
C TRP A 82 -5.19 -1.69 11.94
N TYR A 83 -4.48 -2.72 11.46
CA TYR A 83 -4.52 -3.13 10.05
C TYR A 83 -5.91 -3.60 9.64
N THR A 84 -6.61 -4.35 10.49
CA THR A 84 -7.98 -4.79 10.22
C THR A 84 -8.90 -3.60 10.01
N ASP A 85 -8.91 -2.65 10.94
CA ASP A 85 -9.83 -1.52 10.88
C ASP A 85 -9.45 -0.54 9.75
N ASN A 86 -8.16 -0.20 9.64
CA ASN A 86 -7.71 0.93 8.81
C ASN A 86 -7.22 0.53 7.43
N ILE A 87 -6.94 -0.77 7.18
CA ILE A 87 -6.41 -1.24 5.90
C ILE A 87 -7.33 -2.29 5.30
N PHE A 88 -7.56 -3.42 5.99
CA PHE A 88 -8.31 -4.55 5.41
C PHE A 88 -9.78 -4.22 5.20
N ILE A 89 -10.47 -3.70 6.22
CA ILE A 89 -11.88 -3.34 6.11
C ILE A 89 -12.01 -2.01 5.38
N SER A 90 -11.30 -0.97 5.84
CA SER A 90 -11.44 0.38 5.28
C SER A 90 -11.09 0.45 3.79
N SER A 91 -10.12 -0.31 3.26
CA SER A 91 -9.84 -0.25 1.82
C SER A 91 -11.03 -0.75 1.00
N LEU A 92 -11.65 -1.85 1.42
CA LEU A 92 -12.82 -2.42 0.75
C LEU A 92 -14.03 -1.48 0.87
N GLU A 93 -14.22 -0.83 2.02
CA GLU A 93 -15.25 0.19 2.21
C GLU A 93 -15.07 1.39 1.26
N HIS A 94 -13.82 1.70 0.90
CA HIS A 94 -13.45 2.73 -0.07
C HIS A 94 -13.26 2.18 -1.50
N SER A 95 -14.10 1.20 -1.88
CA SER A 95 -14.22 0.64 -3.24
C SER A 95 -12.97 -0.06 -3.79
N SER A 96 -12.05 -0.44 -2.91
CA SER A 96 -10.92 -1.26 -3.32
C SER A 96 -11.35 -2.71 -3.57
N SER A 97 -10.84 -3.32 -4.63
CA SER A 97 -11.05 -4.74 -4.91
C SER A 97 -10.10 -5.65 -4.14
N THR A 98 -9.05 -5.11 -3.51
CA THR A 98 -8.05 -5.87 -2.75
C THR A 98 -7.62 -5.15 -1.47
N SER A 99 -6.95 -5.88 -0.57
CA SER A 99 -6.21 -5.30 0.55
C SER A 99 -5.02 -6.19 0.90
N LEU A 100 -3.82 -5.75 0.49
CA LEU A 100 -2.60 -6.57 0.57
C LEU A 100 -1.55 -5.96 1.50
N MET A 101 -0.98 -6.82 2.34
CA MET A 101 0.24 -6.56 3.10
C MET A 101 1.48 -6.95 2.30
N TRP A 102 2.61 -6.29 2.56
CA TRP A 102 3.84 -6.52 1.82
C TRP A 102 4.47 -7.89 2.12
N ASN A 103 4.94 -8.10 3.35
CA ASN A 103 5.53 -9.37 3.75
C ASN A 103 4.54 -10.17 4.58
N ILE A 104 4.07 -11.29 4.04
CA ILE A 104 3.27 -12.26 4.81
C ILE A 104 4.13 -12.82 5.94
N THR A 105 5.39 -13.16 5.63
CA THR A 105 6.27 -13.90 6.54
C THR A 105 7.73 -13.46 6.42
N LEU A 106 8.37 -13.20 7.57
CA LEU A 106 9.81 -12.99 7.77
C LEU A 106 10.23 -13.72 9.08
N ASP A 107 11.50 -13.62 9.48
CA ASP A 107 11.88 -13.96 10.85
C ASP A 107 11.56 -12.83 11.85
N GLY A 108 11.78 -13.10 13.14
CA GLY A 108 11.50 -12.12 14.21
C GLY A 108 12.31 -10.81 14.12
N ASN A 109 13.37 -10.77 13.30
CA ASN A 109 14.20 -9.59 13.06
C ASN A 109 13.86 -8.89 11.73
N GLY A 110 12.78 -9.32 11.06
CA GLY A 110 12.38 -8.76 9.77
C GLY A 110 13.32 -9.13 8.62
N GLN A 111 14.00 -10.27 8.71
CA GLN A 111 14.94 -10.76 7.70
C GLN A 111 14.36 -11.96 6.91
N PRO A 112 14.88 -12.24 5.70
CA PRO A 112 15.96 -11.54 4.99
C PRO A 112 15.51 -10.23 4.33
N THR A 113 16.47 -9.32 4.13
CA THR A 113 16.30 -8.10 3.33
C THR A 113 17.26 -8.09 2.15
N LEU A 114 16.90 -7.40 1.07
CA LEU A 114 17.82 -7.19 -0.04
C LEU A 114 18.98 -6.28 0.42
N PRO A 115 20.26 -6.62 0.10
CA PRO A 115 21.40 -5.81 0.48
C PRO A 115 21.26 -4.35 0.02
N GLY A 116 21.56 -3.40 0.93
CA GLY A 116 21.49 -1.97 0.63
C GLY A 116 20.08 -1.36 0.64
N THR A 117 19.05 -2.12 1.02
CA THR A 117 17.69 -1.58 1.19
C THR A 117 17.47 -0.98 2.58
N ASN A 118 16.58 0.01 2.64
CA ASN A 118 16.20 0.68 3.89
C ASN A 118 14.67 0.90 3.95
N SER A 119 13.91 -0.08 3.45
CA SER A 119 12.47 0.07 3.21
C SER A 119 11.72 0.44 4.49
N CYS A 120 11.94 -0.28 5.59
CA CYS A 120 11.30 -0.02 6.90
C CYS A 120 12.22 0.70 7.90
N GLY A 121 13.25 1.40 7.42
CA GLY A 121 14.18 2.09 8.31
C GLY A 121 15.02 1.14 9.16
N GLY A 122 15.47 1.64 10.32
CA GLY A 122 16.44 0.97 11.18
C GLY A 122 15.90 -0.23 11.96
N SER A 123 14.63 -0.27 12.36
CA SER A 123 14.08 -1.38 13.15
C SER A 123 13.67 -2.59 12.32
N GLY A 124 13.51 -2.42 11.00
CA GLY A 124 13.14 -3.50 10.09
C GLY A 124 11.63 -3.64 9.89
N CYS A 125 11.27 -4.35 8.82
CA CYS A 125 9.87 -4.56 8.45
C CYS A 125 9.22 -5.60 9.35
N ARG A 126 8.00 -5.31 9.80
CA ARG A 126 7.15 -6.28 10.48
C ARG A 126 6.30 -7.02 9.47
N LEU A 127 6.46 -8.34 9.49
CA LEU A 127 5.64 -9.37 8.89
C LEU A 127 4.22 -9.45 9.46
N VAL A 128 3.27 -9.99 8.69
CA VAL A 128 1.92 -10.31 9.20
C VAL A 128 2.01 -11.44 10.23
N THR A 129 2.76 -12.49 9.92
CA THR A 129 3.02 -13.63 10.81
C THR A 129 4.49 -14.01 10.83
N SER A 130 4.99 -14.47 11.99
CA SER A 130 6.40 -14.85 12.17
C SER A 130 6.66 -16.33 11.99
N LEU A 131 7.73 -16.66 11.26
CA LEU A 131 8.32 -17.99 11.35
C LEU A 131 9.07 -18.12 12.66
N LEU A 132 8.51 -18.92 13.56
CA LEU A 132 9.28 -19.47 14.65
C LEU A 132 10.11 -20.61 14.06
N ARG A 133 11.43 -20.43 13.99
CA ARG A 133 12.33 -21.57 13.83
C ARG A 133 12.43 -22.22 15.21
N GLU A 134 11.99 -23.47 15.31
CA GLU A 134 12.37 -24.33 16.42
C GLU A 134 13.90 -24.41 16.45
N GLN A 135 14.48 -24.17 17.62
CA GLN A 135 15.91 -24.39 17.87
C GLN A 135 16.14 -25.84 18.26
#